data_AF-A0A419JLC4-F1
#
_entry.id   AF-A0A419JLC4-F1
#
_cell.length_a   1.000
_cell.length_b   1.000
_cell.length_c   1.000
_cell.angle_alpha   90.00
_cell.angle_beta   90.00
_cell.angle_gamma   90.00
#
_symmetry.space_group_name_H-M   'P 1'
#
loop_
_entity.id
_entity.type
_entity.pdbx_description
1 polymer ?
#
loop_
_entity_poly.entity_id
_entity_poly.type
_entity_poly.pdbx_seq_one_letter_code
_entity_poly.pdbx_strand_id
1 'polypeptide(L)' 'MSGIVPIDECSIPVLVGEIDAMLIDERSHTKKIRMISYFALTDEMPLIIGFKTLLEEFEVCFNYKAGTARITSVD' A
#
# COMPACT_ATOMS: atom_id res chain seq x y z
N MET A 1 17.90 1.17 3.43
CA MET A 1 17.25 0.79 2.15
C MET A 1 16.72 2.06 1.51
N SER A 2 16.86 2.18 0.19
CA SER A 2 16.29 3.26 -0.62
C SER A 2 14.83 2.94 -0.98
N GLY A 3 13.97 3.96 -1.00
CA GLY A 3 12.57 3.85 -1.42
C GLY A 3 12.36 3.55 -2.92
N ILE A 4 11.12 3.71 -3.38
CA ILE A 4 10.55 3.23 -4.68
C ILE A 4 11.26 3.73 -5.95
N VAL A 5 12.23 4.64 -5.86
CA VAL A 5 12.90 5.22 -7.04
C VAL A 5 14.28 4.58 -7.25
N PRO A 6 14.51 3.88 -8.38
CA PRO A 6 15.76 3.16 -8.65
C PRO A 6 16.90 4.06 -9.16
N ILE A 7 16.78 5.38 -8.98
CA ILE A 7 17.78 6.37 -9.42
C ILE A 7 18.39 6.97 -8.16
N ASP A 8 19.71 6.88 -8.02
CA ASP A 8 20.43 7.30 -6.81
C ASP A 8 20.13 8.76 -6.43
N GLU A 9 19.99 9.63 -7.42
CA GLU A 9 19.72 11.07 -7.28
C GLU A 9 18.32 11.38 -6.69
N CYS A 10 17.41 10.41 -6.69
CA CYS A 10 16.05 10.53 -6.14
C CYS A 10 15.77 9.46 -5.06
N SER A 11 16.82 8.86 -4.51
CA SER A 11 16.67 7.90 -3.44
C SER A 11 16.23 8.60 -2.15
N ILE A 12 15.07 8.20 -1.64
CA ILE A 12 14.56 8.69 -0.35
C ILE A 12 14.94 7.65 0.72
N PRO A 13 15.63 8.05 1.81
CA PRO A 13 15.89 7.15 2.92
C PRO A 13 14.57 6.80 3.61
N VAL A 14 14.32 5.51 3.80
CA VAL A 14 13.07 5.01 4.40
C VAL A 14 13.36 4.01 5.50
N LEU A 15 12.46 3.97 6.49
CA LEU A 15 12.35 2.85 7.42
C LEU A 15 11.41 1.81 6.81
N VAL A 16 11.77 0.53 6.90
CA VAL A 16 10.90 -0.57 6.48
C VAL A 16 10.31 -1.20 7.73
N GLY A 17 9.00 -1.34 7.77
CA GLY A 17 8.32 -1.99 8.89
C GLY A 17 7.03 -2.67 8.46
N GLU A 18 6.46 -3.42 9.38
CA GLU A 18 5.22 -4.17 9.17
C GLU A 18 4.06 -3.45 9.87
N ILE A 19 2.94 -3.31 9.18
CA ILE A 19 1.71 -2.73 9.72
C ILE A 19 0.53 -3.66 9.57
N ASP A 20 -0.43 -3.52 10.48
CA ASP A 20 -1.80 -3.97 10.28
C ASP A 20 -2.59 -2.81 9.66
N ALA A 21 -3.21 -3.05 8.51
CA ALA A 21 -4.09 -2.08 7.85
C ALA A 21 -5.49 -2.66 7.65
N MET A 22 -6.47 -1.79 7.47
CA MET A 22 -7.84 -2.15 7.13
C MET A 22 -8.37 -1.12 6.14
N LEU A 23 -8.90 -1.58 5.01
CA LEU A 23 -9.55 -0.70 4.05
C LEU A 23 -11.02 -0.55 4.46
N ILE A 24 -11.51 0.68 4.46
CA ILE A 24 -12.85 1.04 4.89
C ILE A 24 -13.50 1.86 3.76
N ASP A 25 -14.71 1.48 3.37
CA ASP A 25 -15.58 2.29 2.51
C ASP A 25 -16.91 2.58 3.21
N GLU A 26 -17.84 3.25 2.52
CA GLU A 26 -19.13 3.63 3.10
C GLU A 26 -20.00 2.43 3.52
N ARG A 27 -19.72 1.23 3.01
CA ARG A 27 -20.60 0.05 3.15
C ARG A 27 -19.94 -1.10 3.91
N SER A 28 -18.62 -1.13 3.98
CA SER A 28 -17.87 -2.32 4.38
C SER A 28 -16.44 -1.98 4.83
N HIS A 29 -15.80 -2.98 5.42
CA HIS A 29 -14.37 -2.96 5.70
C HIS A 29 -13.78 -4.34 5.40
N THR A 30 -12.51 -4.37 5.04
CA THR A 30 -11.77 -5.63 4.89
C THR A 30 -11.45 -6.24 6.26
N LYS A 31 -11.05 -7.51 6.29
CA LYS A 31 -10.28 -8.02 7.43
C LYS A 31 -8.97 -7.21 7.56
N LYS A 32 -8.31 -7.30 8.73
CA LYS A 32 -6.96 -6.77 8.90
C LYS A 32 -6.02 -7.43 7.87
N ILE A 33 -5.29 -6.61 7.14
CA ILE A 33 -4.28 -7.01 6.17
C ILE A 33 -2.93 -6.66 6.78
N ARG A 34 -2.02 -7.63 6.80
CA ARG A 34 -0.64 -7.39 7.22
C ARG A 34 0.18 -7.02 6.00
N MET A 35 0.90 -5.91 6.05
CA MET A 35 1.68 -5.43 4.91
C MET A 35 3.01 -4.85 5.34
N ILE A 36 3.99 -4.97 4.44
CA ILE A 36 5.26 -4.28 4.56
C ILE A 36 5.08 -2.86 4.02
N SER A 37 5.45 -1.87 4.82
CA SER A 37 5.33 -0.46 4.46
C SER A 37 6.68 0.25 4.56
N TYR A 38 6.82 1.27 3.73
CA TYR A 38 7.96 2.17 3.71
C TYR A 38 7.56 3.48 4.39
N PHE A 39 8.27 3.82 5.47
CA PHE A 39 8.01 5.02 6.25
C PHE A 39 9.06 6.08 5.97
N ALA A 40 8.64 7.35 6.05
CA ALA A 40 9.57 8.47 6.11
C ALA A 40 10.54 8.31 7.29
N LEU A 41 11.82 8.60 7.07
CA LEU A 41 12.83 8.63 8.11
C LEU A 41 12.72 9.94 8.92
N THR A 42 11.65 10.05 9.72
CA THR A 42 11.40 11.18 10.62
C THR A 42 11.03 10.66 12.01
N ASP A 43 11.39 11.41 13.04
CA ASP A 43 11.10 11.11 14.45
C ASP A 43 9.67 11.55 14.83
N GLU A 44 8.95 12.17 13.90
CA GLU A 44 7.55 12.58 14.03
C GLU A 44 6.57 11.46 13.60
N MET A 45 5.30 11.79 13.33
CA MET A 45 4.30 10.80 12.92
C MET A 45 4.77 9.96 11.71
N PRO A 46 4.68 8.62 11.78
CA PRO A 46 5.15 7.75 10.70
C PRO A 46 4.28 7.94 9.46
N LEU A 47 4.84 8.58 8.43
CA LEU A 47 4.19 8.75 7.13
C LEU A 47 4.46 7.52 6.26
N ILE A 48 3.41 6.84 5.83
CA ILE A 48 3.51 5.74 4.86
C ILE A 48 3.71 6.33 3.46
N ILE A 49 4.86 6.07 2.86
CA ILE A 49 5.23 6.54 1.51
C ILE A 49 4.85 5.48 0.46
N GLY A 50 4.72 4.23 0.89
CA GLY A 50 4.24 3.15 0.04
C GLY A 50 4.00 1.87 0.82
N PHE A 51 3.22 0.98 0.21
CA PHE A 51 2.95 -0.36 0.71
C PHE A 51 3.45 -1.38 -0.32
N LYS A 52 4.04 -2.44 0.18
CA LYS A 52 4.34 -3.67 -0.56
C LYS A 52 3.24 -4.68 -0.22
N THR A 53 3.02 -5.65 -1.09
CA THR A 53 2.09 -6.79 -0.89
C THR A 53 0.58 -6.50 -0.90
N LEU A 54 0.12 -5.24 -0.90
CA LEU A 54 -1.33 -4.97 -0.97
C LEU A 54 -1.97 -5.58 -2.23
N LEU A 55 -1.32 -5.52 -3.40
CA LEU A 55 -1.85 -6.13 -4.62
C LEU A 55 -1.62 -7.65 -4.70
N GLU A 56 -0.87 -8.24 -3.75
CA GLU A 56 -0.71 -9.69 -3.65
C GLU A 56 -1.92 -10.32 -2.92
N GLU A 57 -2.58 -9.55 -2.05
CA GLU A 57 -3.73 -9.99 -1.23
C GLU A 57 -5.10 -9.71 -1.88
N PHE A 58 -5.12 -9.01 -3.02
CA PHE A 58 -6.35 -8.56 -3.67
C PHE A 58 -6.31 -8.79 -5.17
N GLU A 59 -7.44 -9.23 -5.73
CA GLU A 59 -7.64 -9.23 -7.17
C GLU A 59 -7.95 -7.82 -7.67
N VAL A 60 -7.26 -7.41 -8.74
CA VAL A 60 -7.54 -6.15 -9.44
C VAL A 60 -8.48 -6.43 -10.61
N CYS A 61 -9.68 -5.84 -10.56
CA CYS A 61 -10.66 -5.97 -11.63
C CYS A 61 -10.76 -4.66 -12.44
N PHE A 62 -10.54 -4.75 -13.75
CA PHE A 62 -10.77 -3.65 -14.69
C PHE A 62 -12.02 -3.90 -15.53
N ASN A 63 -12.94 -2.94 -15.54
CA ASN A 63 -14.07 -2.92 -16.46
C ASN A 63 -13.94 -1.70 -17.39
N TYR A 64 -13.28 -1.91 -18.52
CA TYR A 64 -13.03 -0.87 -19.52
C TYR A 64 -14.32 -0.31 -20.13
N LYS A 65 -15.35 -1.15 -20.33
CA LYS A 65 -16.63 -0.70 -20.87
C LYS A 65 -17.32 0.29 -19.93
N ALA A 66 -17.20 0.07 -18.63
CA ALA A 66 -17.76 0.95 -17.61
C ALA A 66 -16.78 2.06 -17.15
N GLY A 67 -15.52 2.04 -17.58
CA GLY A 67 -14.50 2.98 -17.12
C GLY A 67 -14.20 2.86 -15.62
N THR A 68 -14.30 1.66 -15.04
CA THR A 68 -14.11 1.44 -13.59
C THR A 68 -12.98 0.46 -13.31
N ALA A 69 -12.31 0.67 -12.18
CA ALA A 69 -11.31 -0.24 -11.63
C ALA A 69 -11.58 -0.42 -10.12
N ARG A 70 -11.47 -1.64 -9.63
CA ARG A 70 -11.66 -1.98 -8.20
C ARG A 70 -10.71 -3.08 -7.76
N ILE A 71 -10.46 -3.15 -6.45
CA ILE A 71 -9.83 -4.28 -5.80
C ILE A 71 -10.89 -5.12 -5.07
N THR A 72 -10.73 -6.43 -5.07
CA THR A 72 -11.63 -7.36 -4.36
C THR A 72 -10.78 -8.34 -3.55
N SER A 73 -11.18 -8.60 -2.30
CA SER A 73 -10.51 -9.63 -1.48
C SER A 73 -10.67 -11.00 -2.14
N VAL A 74 -9.60 -11.79 -2.12
CA VAL A 74 -9.65 -13.21 -2.51
C VAL A 74 -10.15 -13.99 -1.29
N ASP A 75 -11.22 -14.77 -1.45
CA ASP A 75 -11.79 -15.62 -0.39
C ASP A 75 -10.88 -16.80 -0.01
#